data_AF-A0A938V075-F1
#
_entry.id   AF-A0A938V075-F1
#
_cell.length_a   1.000
_cell.length_b   1.000
_cell.length_c   1.000
_cell.angle_alpha   90.00
_cell.angle_beta   90.00
_cell.angle_gamma   90.00
#
_symmetry.space_group_name_H-M   'P 1'
#
loop_
_entity.id
_entity.type
_entity.pdbx_description
1 polymer ?
#
loop_
_entity_poly.entity_id
_entity_poly.type
_entity_poly.pdbx_seq_one_letter_code
_entity_poly.pdbx_strand_id
1 'polypeptide(L)'
;MRHGGKCRLIVMVVAAVLAACSGGVGVKSVPDSAVEAAADHRADRGSHVEEGQPEQVDIPYRDGRADWNAETAGPQCRPGEGCFLDKCGSNGDCLSGWCVQHLGEKVCTEPCVGECPPGWTCQDLSGGVDKVWVCLSAAPSLCLPCVDSKACDGGKCIRYGDEAGAFCGANCDETGPCPSGYECKAVNTVEGAQASQCVLTAGECTCTAHAIAGLLETACYRSNEWGKCGGIRLCGQEGLSDCSAPLPSSEVCDGIDNDCDGAVDEELGTTTCGVGACTVTEDNCVEAQVQECVPGTPVAESCDGKDNDCDGEVDEELGTTTCGSGACLVIVDNCVEGQVQECVPGTPVAETCDGVDNDCDGNVDEEAPCPQGESCLAGTCQVWCGDGVCGGSETQCTCPADCGTCSGCCTGSTCNPGTSNSACGKDGEACTACSGYCQSCQSKACALETQTTPTWCDPTSGLTWQNPPLDGWKKLAAAESYCSSLSLDGGGWHVPTIMELRSLIRGCPATMTGGSCNIQEGVCLKWSCRDSSCNGCDYNKGPANGYYWPNEMQGKSSCYYWSSSPALDETTSRWNVHFGAGAVSSTDVEQIFVYVRCVH
;
A
#
# COMPACT_ATOMS: atom_id res chain seq x y z
N MET A 1 -24.27 55.69 4.65
CA MET A 1 -24.46 54.29 5.08
C MET A 1 -25.31 53.59 3.99
N ARG A 2 -24.89 53.54 2.72
CA ARG A 2 -24.08 52.48 2.02
C ARG A 2 -24.50 51.05 2.44
N HIS A 3 -25.31 50.32 1.65
CA HIS A 3 -25.04 49.60 0.38
C HIS A 3 -24.04 48.43 0.57
N GLY A 4 -24.23 47.20 0.08
CA GLY A 4 -25.16 46.66 -0.93
C GLY A 4 -24.41 45.99 -2.10
N GLY A 5 -24.90 44.84 -2.59
CA GLY A 5 -24.61 44.24 -3.91
C GLY A 5 -24.16 42.77 -3.84
N LYS A 6 -24.90 41.68 -4.14
CA LYS A 6 -25.95 41.28 -5.13
C LYS A 6 -25.45 40.84 -6.52
N CYS A 7 -25.89 39.63 -6.93
CA CYS A 7 -26.47 39.15 -8.22
C CYS A 7 -25.95 37.73 -8.54
N ARG A 8 -26.68 36.58 -8.58
CA ARG A 8 -28.00 36.12 -9.10
C ARG A 8 -28.16 36.09 -10.63
N LEU A 9 -28.26 34.88 -11.22
CA LEU A 9 -29.25 34.43 -12.24
C LEU A 9 -29.10 32.90 -12.52
N ILE A 10 -29.98 31.97 -12.08
CA ILE A 10 -31.30 31.47 -12.60
C ILE A 10 -31.11 30.66 -13.92
N VAL A 11 -31.55 29.38 -14.08
CA VAL A 11 -32.92 28.91 -14.45
C VAL A 11 -33.06 27.36 -14.42
N MET A 12 -34.08 26.89 -13.66
CA MET A 12 -35.08 25.79 -13.85
C MET A 12 -34.64 24.34 -14.22
N VAL A 13 -35.27 23.26 -13.74
CA VAL A 13 -36.73 22.96 -13.66
C VAL A 13 -37.10 22.07 -12.45
N VAL A 14 -38.29 22.37 -11.92
CA VAL A 14 -39.05 21.78 -10.82
C VAL A 14 -39.90 20.59 -11.28
N ALA A 15 -40.07 19.57 -10.42
CA ALA A 15 -41.37 18.92 -10.21
C ALA A 15 -41.44 18.26 -8.82
N ALA A 16 -42.27 18.82 -7.95
CA ALA A 16 -42.68 18.26 -6.65
C ALA A 16 -44.22 18.22 -6.61
N VAL A 17 -44.79 17.18 -6.00
CA VAL A 17 -46.15 17.17 -5.39
C VAL A 17 -46.07 16.19 -4.19
N LEU A 18 -45.81 16.65 -2.96
CA LEU A 18 -46.77 17.07 -1.90
C LEU A 18 -47.69 15.97 -1.36
N ALA A 19 -47.54 15.60 -0.08
CA ALA A 19 -48.62 15.62 0.92
C ALA A 19 -48.14 15.33 2.36
N ALA A 20 -48.16 16.40 3.17
CA ALA A 20 -48.63 16.54 4.56
C ALA A 20 -48.09 15.68 5.74
N CYS A 21 -47.57 16.43 6.71
CA CYS A 21 -47.23 16.12 8.10
C CYS A 21 -48.44 15.80 8.99
N SER A 22 -48.24 15.09 10.13
CA SER A 22 -48.14 15.71 11.48
C SER A 22 -48.32 14.73 12.67
N GLY A 23 -47.43 14.87 13.67
CA GLY A 23 -47.61 14.55 15.11
C GLY A 23 -47.51 13.06 15.52
N GLY A 24 -46.79 12.63 16.56
CA GLY A 24 -46.12 13.33 17.66
C GLY A 24 -46.30 12.56 18.98
N VAL A 25 -45.20 11.95 19.45
CA VAL A 25 -44.77 11.72 20.86
C VAL A 25 -45.43 10.65 21.75
N GLY A 26 -44.60 9.68 22.17
CA GLY A 26 -44.37 9.35 23.59
C GLY A 26 -44.97 8.04 24.15
N VAL A 27 -44.14 7.06 24.49
CA VAL A 27 -44.54 5.91 25.34
C VAL A 27 -43.51 5.65 26.44
N LYS A 28 -43.99 5.57 27.69
CA LYS A 28 -43.29 5.13 28.90
C LYS A 28 -43.83 3.76 29.36
N SER A 29 -42.93 2.79 29.48
CA SER A 29 -42.70 1.80 30.56
C SER A 29 -43.84 1.15 31.40
N VAL A 30 -43.90 -0.21 31.29
CA VAL A 30 -44.18 -1.33 32.27
C VAL A 30 -45.51 -1.39 33.08
N PRO A 31 -45.90 -2.53 33.74
CA PRO A 31 -45.49 -3.96 33.67
C PRO A 31 -46.64 -5.01 33.73
N ASP A 32 -46.24 -6.30 33.69
CA ASP A 32 -46.78 -7.53 34.31
C ASP A 32 -48.27 -7.68 34.71
N SER A 33 -48.89 -8.80 34.31
CA SER A 33 -49.34 -9.88 35.23
C SER A 33 -50.45 -10.76 34.62
N ALA A 34 -50.17 -12.07 34.61
CA ALA A 34 -50.99 -13.16 35.18
C ALA A 34 -52.51 -13.31 34.88
N VAL A 35 -52.82 -14.51 34.38
CA VAL A 35 -53.77 -15.50 34.95
C VAL A 35 -55.28 -15.28 34.80
N GLU A 36 -55.89 -16.31 34.18
CA GLU A 36 -57.27 -16.83 34.25
C GLU A 36 -58.47 -15.97 33.83
N ALA A 37 -59.28 -16.50 32.90
CA ALA A 37 -60.59 -17.08 33.24
C ALA A 37 -61.32 -17.59 31.99
N ALA A 38 -62.12 -18.63 32.22
CA ALA A 38 -62.99 -19.33 31.28
C ALA A 38 -64.20 -18.53 30.79
N ALA A 39 -64.73 -18.91 29.62
CA ALA A 39 -66.16 -19.06 29.27
C ALA A 39 -66.23 -19.34 27.76
N ASP A 40 -66.58 -20.57 27.36
CA ASP A 40 -67.95 -20.98 27.01
C ASP A 40 -68.47 -20.32 25.72
N HIS A 41 -68.41 -21.05 24.61
CA HIS A 41 -69.49 -21.04 23.62
C HIS A 41 -69.60 -22.38 22.89
N ARG A 42 -70.72 -23.01 23.20
CA ARG A 42 -71.36 -24.21 22.65
C ARG A 42 -71.97 -23.96 21.26
N ALA A 43 -71.75 -24.87 20.30
CA ALA A 43 -72.70 -25.41 19.30
C ALA A 43 -71.91 -26.14 18.20
N ASP A 44 -71.82 -27.47 18.21
CA ASP A 44 -72.81 -28.44 17.70
C ASP A 44 -72.73 -28.67 16.18
N ARG A 45 -72.17 -29.83 15.80
CA ARG A 45 -72.71 -30.69 14.73
C ARG A 45 -72.12 -32.10 14.86
N GLY A 46 -72.94 -33.04 15.32
CA GLY A 46 -72.60 -34.46 15.38
C GLY A 46 -72.70 -35.21 14.06
N SER A 47 -72.07 -36.40 14.02
CA SER A 47 -72.56 -37.58 13.32
C SER A 47 -71.97 -38.84 13.98
N HIS A 48 -72.84 -39.68 14.51
CA HIS A 48 -72.58 -41.01 15.07
C HIS A 48 -72.21 -42.04 13.99
N VAL A 49 -71.41 -43.07 14.34
CA VAL A 49 -71.75 -44.51 14.19
C VAL A 49 -70.93 -45.37 15.19
N GLU A 50 -71.68 -46.09 16.03
CA GLU A 50 -71.50 -47.37 16.75
C GLU A 50 -70.32 -47.68 17.72
N GLU A 51 -70.75 -47.97 18.96
CA GLU A 51 -70.05 -48.64 20.05
C GLU A 51 -70.01 -50.17 19.84
N GLY A 52 -68.85 -50.78 20.05
CA GLY A 52 -68.67 -52.19 20.36
C GLY A 52 -67.90 -52.32 21.68
N GLN A 53 -68.47 -53.03 22.64
CA GLN A 53 -67.95 -53.25 24.00
C GLN A 53 -66.54 -53.89 24.00
N PRO A 54 -65.61 -53.50 24.89
CA PRO A 54 -64.44 -54.30 25.18
C PRO A 54 -64.75 -55.36 26.25
N GLU A 55 -64.56 -56.63 25.90
CA GLU A 55 -64.45 -57.72 26.87
C GLU A 55 -63.23 -57.53 27.78
N GLN A 56 -63.43 -57.82 29.07
CA GLN A 56 -62.40 -57.82 30.09
C GLN A 56 -61.39 -58.94 29.81
N VAL A 57 -60.13 -58.58 29.63
CA VAL A 57 -59.01 -59.51 29.74
C VAL A 57 -58.36 -59.30 31.10
N ASP A 58 -58.54 -60.27 31.98
CA ASP A 58 -57.88 -60.36 33.29
C ASP A 58 -56.36 -60.40 33.12
N ILE A 59 -55.68 -59.35 33.59
CA ILE A 59 -54.22 -59.32 33.74
C ILE A 59 -53.92 -59.79 35.17
N PRO A 60 -53.22 -60.92 35.38
CA PRO A 60 -52.87 -61.34 36.73
C PRO A 60 -51.74 -60.43 37.26
N TYR A 61 -52.10 -59.61 38.24
CA TYR A 61 -51.18 -58.95 39.17
C TYR A 61 -50.34 -60.03 39.88
N ARG A 62 -49.08 -60.21 39.46
CA ARG A 62 -48.12 -61.06 40.19
C ARG A 62 -47.52 -60.24 41.31
N ASP A 63 -47.96 -60.58 42.52
CA ASP A 63 -47.42 -60.12 43.79
C ASP A 63 -45.90 -60.38 43.86
N GLY A 64 -45.17 -59.33 44.22
CA GLY A 64 -43.73 -59.33 44.37
C GLY A 64 -43.32 -60.09 45.63
N ARG A 65 -43.12 -61.40 45.51
CA ARG A 65 -42.25 -62.23 46.36
C ARG A 65 -42.21 -63.63 45.75
N ALA A 66 -41.21 -63.88 44.92
CA ALA A 66 -40.76 -65.24 44.64
C ALA A 66 -39.49 -65.48 45.45
N ASP A 67 -39.61 -66.39 46.42
CA ASP A 67 -38.50 -66.95 47.17
C ASP A 67 -37.45 -67.50 46.20
N TRP A 68 -36.27 -66.87 46.18
CA TRP A 68 -35.08 -67.40 45.51
C TRP A 68 -34.58 -68.60 46.33
N ASN A 69 -34.68 -69.80 45.76
CA ASN A 69 -34.14 -71.01 46.38
C ASN A 69 -33.16 -71.66 45.39
N ALA A 70 -31.91 -71.83 45.81
CA ALA A 70 -30.76 -72.20 44.96
C ALA A 70 -30.68 -73.70 44.58
N GLU A 71 -31.74 -74.49 44.73
CA GLU A 71 -31.72 -75.95 44.50
C GLU A 71 -32.58 -76.44 43.31
N THR A 72 -33.09 -75.55 42.47
CA THR A 72 -33.71 -75.93 41.18
C THR A 72 -33.01 -75.25 40.02
N ALA A 73 -31.92 -75.88 39.54
CA ALA A 73 -31.38 -75.59 38.22
C ALA A 73 -32.41 -75.99 37.13
N GLY A 74 -32.92 -74.98 36.42
CA GLY A 74 -33.73 -75.09 35.20
C GLY A 74 -35.16 -74.56 35.39
N PRO A 75 -35.51 -73.44 34.74
CA PRO A 75 -35.73 -73.51 33.31
C PRO A 75 -34.62 -72.80 32.55
N GLN A 76 -34.48 -73.23 31.31
CA GLN A 76 -33.50 -72.80 30.35
C GLN A 76 -33.88 -71.37 29.99
N CYS A 77 -33.34 -70.41 30.73
CA CYS A 77 -33.48 -68.99 30.43
C CYS A 77 -32.89 -68.83 29.03
N ARG A 78 -33.76 -68.57 28.04
CA ARG A 78 -33.32 -68.48 26.65
C ARG A 78 -32.66 -67.12 26.46
N PRO A 79 -31.56 -67.02 25.69
CA PRO A 79 -30.94 -65.74 25.41
C PRO A 79 -31.99 -64.72 24.93
N GLY A 80 -32.05 -63.57 25.60
CA GLY A 80 -33.02 -62.50 25.34
C GLY A 80 -34.29 -62.52 26.22
N GLU A 81 -34.38 -63.42 27.20
CA GLU A 81 -35.47 -63.43 28.20
C GLU A 81 -35.14 -62.62 29.46
N GLY A 82 -34.01 -61.90 29.48
CA GLY A 82 -33.58 -61.06 30.61
C GLY A 82 -32.72 -61.81 31.62
N CYS A 83 -32.00 -62.83 31.17
CA CYS A 83 -31.09 -63.67 31.93
C CYS A 83 -29.80 -62.91 32.30
N PHE A 84 -29.00 -63.44 33.23
CA PHE A 84 -27.67 -62.91 33.50
C PHE A 84 -26.84 -62.79 32.19
N LEU A 85 -26.23 -61.63 31.96
CA LEU A 85 -25.52 -61.21 30.73
C LEU A 85 -26.37 -60.93 29.48
N ASP A 86 -27.71 -61.10 29.53
CA ASP A 86 -28.56 -60.66 28.42
C ASP A 86 -28.54 -59.13 28.29
N LYS A 87 -28.53 -58.61 27.06
CA LYS A 87 -28.56 -57.16 26.82
C LYS A 87 -29.87 -56.54 27.30
N CYS A 88 -29.79 -55.36 27.89
CA CYS A 88 -30.94 -54.63 28.42
C CYS A 88 -30.89 -53.13 28.09
N GLY A 89 -32.06 -52.50 27.93
CA GLY A 89 -32.18 -51.04 27.82
C GLY A 89 -32.54 -50.40 29.16
N SER A 90 -33.29 -51.11 30.00
CA SER A 90 -33.81 -50.68 31.29
C SER A 90 -33.85 -51.83 32.30
N ASN A 91 -34.01 -51.49 33.58
CA ASN A 91 -34.14 -52.47 34.67
C ASN A 91 -35.30 -53.46 34.46
N GLY A 92 -36.37 -53.04 33.77
CA GLY A 92 -37.54 -53.88 33.50
C GLY A 92 -37.29 -54.98 32.47
N ASP A 93 -36.20 -54.91 31.70
CA ASP A 93 -35.84 -55.93 30.71
C ASP A 93 -35.16 -57.14 31.36
N CYS A 94 -34.79 -57.04 32.65
CA CYS A 94 -34.05 -58.04 33.38
C CYS A 94 -34.92 -58.78 34.38
N LEU A 95 -34.82 -60.11 34.42
CA LEU A 95 -35.53 -60.93 35.39
C LEU A 95 -35.09 -60.63 36.84
N SER A 96 -33.84 -60.17 37.01
CA SER A 96 -33.31 -59.69 38.28
C SER A 96 -33.83 -58.31 38.69
N GLY A 97 -34.46 -57.57 37.78
CA GLY A 97 -34.87 -56.17 37.97
C GLY A 97 -33.73 -55.16 37.89
N TRP A 98 -32.52 -55.57 37.48
CA TRP A 98 -31.34 -54.70 37.43
C TRP A 98 -30.60 -54.82 36.09
N CYS A 99 -30.51 -53.70 35.38
CA CYS A 99 -29.74 -53.53 34.16
C CYS A 99 -28.49 -52.72 34.48
N VAL A 100 -27.32 -53.32 34.39
CA VAL A 100 -26.04 -52.72 34.80
C VAL A 100 -25.02 -52.75 33.68
N GLN A 101 -23.94 -51.99 33.83
CA GLN A 101 -22.94 -51.86 32.80
C GLN A 101 -21.86 -52.94 32.93
N HIS A 102 -21.49 -53.56 31.81
CA HIS A 102 -20.47 -54.60 31.73
C HIS A 102 -19.78 -54.54 30.36
N LEU A 103 -18.45 -54.37 30.36
CA LEU A 103 -17.63 -54.34 29.14
C LEU A 103 -18.16 -53.34 28.09
N GLY A 104 -18.62 -52.18 28.57
CA GLY A 104 -19.15 -51.12 27.74
C GLY A 104 -20.56 -51.36 27.20
N GLU A 105 -21.23 -52.43 27.57
CA GLU A 105 -22.63 -52.71 27.23
C GLU A 105 -23.52 -52.68 28.47
N LYS A 106 -24.83 -52.59 28.26
CA LYS A 106 -25.82 -52.78 29.32
C LYS A 106 -26.32 -54.22 29.31
N VAL A 107 -26.14 -54.91 30.43
CA VAL A 107 -26.55 -56.30 30.59
C VAL A 107 -27.28 -56.53 31.90
N CYS A 108 -28.14 -57.54 31.91
CA CYS A 108 -28.82 -57.98 33.11
C CYS A 108 -27.86 -58.65 34.07
N THR A 109 -27.93 -58.24 35.34
CA THR A 109 -27.14 -58.83 36.43
C THR A 109 -28.00 -59.75 37.30
N GLU A 110 -27.44 -60.29 38.38
CA GLU A 110 -28.12 -61.12 39.36
C GLU A 110 -27.90 -60.59 40.79
N PRO A 111 -28.87 -60.78 41.71
CA PRO A 111 -28.67 -60.49 43.12
C PRO A 111 -27.65 -61.44 43.75
N CYS A 112 -26.92 -60.97 44.76
CA CYS A 112 -25.86 -61.74 45.41
C CYS A 112 -25.93 -61.65 46.93
N VAL A 113 -25.41 -62.66 47.63
CA VAL A 113 -25.30 -62.66 49.11
C VAL A 113 -23.85 -62.93 49.55
N GLY A 114 -22.91 -63.03 48.59
CA GLY A 114 -21.50 -63.33 48.84
C GLY A 114 -20.66 -63.25 47.57
N GLU A 115 -20.38 -64.40 46.94
CA GLU A 115 -19.56 -64.47 45.73
C GLU A 115 -20.40 -64.27 44.46
N CYS A 116 -19.84 -63.51 43.52
CA CYS A 116 -20.37 -63.33 42.17
C CYS A 116 -19.52 -64.12 41.16
N PRO A 117 -20.00 -64.33 39.93
CA PRO A 117 -19.21 -64.94 38.85
C PRO A 117 -17.87 -64.21 38.62
N PRO A 118 -16.84 -64.88 38.06
CA PRO A 118 -15.54 -64.26 37.80
C PRO A 118 -15.67 -62.94 37.01
N GLY A 119 -15.05 -61.87 37.51
CA GLY A 119 -15.11 -60.52 36.93
C GLY A 119 -16.28 -59.66 37.43
N TRP A 120 -17.05 -60.14 38.40
CA TRP A 120 -18.14 -59.43 39.06
C TRP A 120 -17.91 -59.37 40.57
N THR A 121 -18.33 -58.28 41.19
CA THR A 121 -18.18 -58.02 42.62
C THR A 121 -19.54 -57.76 43.23
N CYS A 122 -19.84 -58.41 44.36
CA CYS A 122 -21.11 -58.22 45.06
C CYS A 122 -21.10 -56.87 45.80
N GLN A 123 -21.94 -55.93 45.38
CA GLN A 123 -22.00 -54.58 45.95
C GLN A 123 -23.43 -54.21 46.37
N ASP A 124 -23.52 -53.36 47.41
CA ASP A 124 -24.77 -52.81 47.95
C ASP A 124 -25.15 -51.56 47.16
N LEU A 125 -26.30 -51.61 46.46
CA LEU A 125 -26.80 -50.50 45.64
C LEU A 125 -27.83 -49.63 46.35
N SER A 126 -28.16 -49.96 47.59
CA SER A 126 -29.20 -49.31 48.37
C SER A 126 -28.61 -48.34 49.40
N GLY A 127 -28.83 -47.05 49.20
CA GLY A 127 -28.50 -46.01 50.18
C GLY A 127 -29.43 -45.98 51.42
N GLY A 128 -30.20 -47.04 51.66
CA GLY A 128 -31.26 -47.12 52.67
C GLY A 128 -31.06 -48.26 53.69
N VAL A 129 -32.10 -48.52 54.50
CA VAL A 129 -32.08 -49.58 55.53
C VAL A 129 -32.27 -50.99 54.95
N ASP A 130 -32.91 -51.10 53.78
CA ASP A 130 -33.11 -52.37 53.07
C ASP A 130 -31.98 -52.57 52.07
N LYS A 131 -31.02 -53.44 52.43
CA LYS A 131 -29.85 -53.72 51.61
C LYS A 131 -30.17 -54.67 50.46
N VAL A 132 -30.00 -54.21 49.23
CA VAL A 132 -30.09 -54.95 47.98
C VAL A 132 -28.68 -55.09 47.43
N TRP A 133 -28.21 -56.33 47.46
CA TRP A 133 -26.87 -56.72 47.00
C TRP A 133 -26.97 -57.29 45.59
N VAL A 134 -26.19 -56.73 44.68
CA VAL A 134 -26.22 -57.06 43.26
C VAL A 134 -24.79 -57.23 42.75
N CYS A 135 -24.59 -58.18 41.83
CA CYS A 135 -23.31 -58.32 41.16
C CYS A 135 -23.07 -57.12 40.23
N LEU A 136 -21.99 -56.37 40.45
CA LEU A 136 -21.54 -55.31 39.55
C LEU A 136 -20.26 -55.73 38.85
N SER A 137 -20.14 -55.39 37.58
CA SER A 137 -18.93 -55.70 36.84
C SER A 137 -17.73 -54.95 37.43
N ALA A 138 -16.59 -55.63 37.54
CA ALA A 138 -15.32 -55.01 37.88
C ALA A 138 -14.76 -54.12 36.74
N ALA A 139 -15.35 -54.18 35.55
CA ALA A 139 -14.92 -53.48 34.35
C ALA A 139 -16.14 -52.95 33.55
N PRO A 140 -16.94 -52.03 34.12
CA PRO A 140 -18.21 -51.61 33.52
C PRO A 140 -18.00 -50.85 32.21
N SER A 141 -17.00 -49.98 32.14
CA SER A 141 -16.77 -49.10 30.97
C SER A 141 -15.77 -49.66 29.96
N LEU A 142 -15.26 -50.89 30.13
CA LEU A 142 -14.18 -51.41 29.30
C LEU A 142 -14.53 -51.37 27.81
N CYS A 143 -13.60 -50.91 26.98
CA CYS A 143 -13.77 -50.68 25.54
C CYS A 143 -14.79 -49.59 25.11
N LEU A 144 -15.28 -48.76 26.03
CA LEU A 144 -16.04 -47.58 25.61
C LEU A 144 -15.15 -46.45 25.07
N PRO A 145 -15.58 -45.72 24.03
CA PRO A 145 -14.93 -44.48 23.62
C PRO A 145 -14.89 -43.50 24.80
N CYS A 146 -13.77 -42.77 24.92
CA CYS A 146 -13.59 -41.78 25.97
C CYS A 146 -12.73 -40.61 25.49
N VAL A 147 -12.96 -39.44 26.11
CA VAL A 147 -12.16 -38.23 25.94
C VAL A 147 -11.25 -37.97 27.13
N ASP A 148 -11.64 -38.42 28.32
CA ASP A 148 -10.89 -38.34 29.55
C ASP A 148 -11.06 -39.60 30.39
N SER A 149 -10.19 -39.80 31.38
CA SER A 149 -10.29 -40.95 32.29
C SER A 149 -11.49 -40.88 33.26
N LYS A 150 -12.20 -39.74 33.37
CA LYS A 150 -13.40 -39.66 34.23
C LYS A 150 -14.58 -40.38 33.59
N ALA A 151 -14.63 -40.47 32.26
CA ALA A 151 -15.63 -41.24 31.53
C ALA A 151 -15.51 -42.76 31.76
N CYS A 152 -14.37 -43.24 32.27
CA CYS A 152 -14.08 -44.66 32.40
C CYS A 152 -14.29 -45.15 33.84
N ASP A 153 -15.54 -45.32 34.26
CA ASP A 153 -15.92 -45.74 35.62
C ASP A 153 -15.10 -46.94 36.14
N GLY A 154 -14.09 -46.69 36.99
CA GLY A 154 -13.14 -47.68 37.53
C GLY A 154 -11.84 -47.93 36.74
N GLY A 155 -11.65 -47.29 35.59
CA GLY A 155 -10.50 -47.42 34.70
C GLY A 155 -9.87 -46.10 34.26
N LYS A 156 -9.01 -46.17 33.23
CA LYS A 156 -8.38 -45.01 32.59
C LYS A 156 -8.69 -44.97 31.10
N CYS A 157 -8.71 -43.78 30.52
CA CYS A 157 -8.88 -43.60 29.09
C CYS A 157 -7.53 -43.78 28.38
N ILE A 158 -7.42 -44.77 27.50
CA ILE A 158 -6.18 -45.25 26.90
C ILE A 158 -6.17 -44.90 25.42
N ARG A 159 -5.04 -44.39 24.89
CA ARG A 159 -4.88 -44.15 23.46
C ARG A 159 -4.50 -45.44 22.71
N TYR A 160 -5.31 -45.84 21.74
CA TYR A 160 -5.02 -46.95 20.82
C TYR A 160 -4.35 -46.38 19.56
N GLY A 161 -3.14 -45.82 19.71
CA GLY A 161 -2.48 -45.10 18.62
C GLY A 161 -3.14 -43.74 18.31
N ASP A 162 -2.56 -42.99 17.37
CA ASP A 162 -2.98 -41.61 17.08
C ASP A 162 -4.27 -41.52 16.25
N GLU A 163 -4.59 -42.56 15.47
CA GLU A 163 -5.72 -42.55 14.52
C GLU A 163 -6.92 -43.42 14.95
N ALA A 164 -6.72 -44.44 15.79
CA ALA A 164 -7.82 -45.31 16.24
C ALA A 164 -8.66 -44.72 17.38
N GLY A 165 -8.13 -43.69 18.03
CA GLY A 165 -8.76 -43.00 19.15
C GLY A 165 -8.47 -43.62 20.50
N ALA A 166 -9.16 -43.11 21.52
CA ALA A 166 -9.03 -43.51 22.92
C ALA A 166 -10.25 -44.28 23.45
N PHE A 167 -9.98 -45.34 24.20
CA PHE A 167 -11.00 -46.20 24.80
C PHE A 167 -10.69 -46.51 26.26
N CYS A 168 -11.74 -46.74 27.03
CA CYS A 168 -11.67 -47.06 28.44
C CYS A 168 -11.02 -48.42 28.67
N GLY A 169 -10.01 -48.44 29.53
CA GLY A 169 -9.48 -49.62 30.17
C GLY A 169 -10.24 -49.98 31.44
N ALA A 170 -9.78 -51.05 32.08
CA ALA A 170 -10.12 -51.38 33.46
C ALA A 170 -8.83 -51.62 34.24
N ASN A 171 -8.79 -51.21 35.50
CA ASN A 171 -7.61 -51.42 36.34
C ASN A 171 -7.35 -52.93 36.55
N CYS A 172 -6.15 -53.37 36.20
CA CYS A 172 -5.71 -54.75 36.31
C CYS A 172 -4.48 -54.93 37.20
N ASP A 173 -4.15 -53.91 37.99
CA ASP A 173 -3.20 -54.01 39.09
C ASP A 173 -3.82 -54.81 40.26
N GLU A 174 -3.66 -54.39 41.51
CA GLU A 174 -4.04 -55.13 42.73
C GLU A 174 -5.53 -55.60 42.82
N THR A 175 -6.37 -55.28 41.84
CA THR A 175 -7.83 -55.50 41.80
C THR A 175 -8.29 -56.79 41.08
N GLY A 176 -7.42 -57.55 40.40
CA GLY A 176 -7.74 -58.89 39.87
C GLY A 176 -7.50 -59.09 38.37
N PRO A 177 -7.59 -60.35 37.86
CA PRO A 177 -7.25 -60.68 36.48
C PRO A 177 -8.23 -60.06 35.46
N CYS A 178 -7.70 -59.63 34.31
CA CYS A 178 -8.51 -59.11 33.22
C CYS A 178 -9.57 -60.12 32.74
N PRO A 179 -10.75 -59.64 32.29
CA PRO A 179 -11.75 -60.49 31.67
C PRO A 179 -11.20 -61.26 30.47
N SER A 180 -11.84 -62.38 30.13
CA SER A 180 -11.43 -63.21 28.99
C SER A 180 -11.40 -62.39 27.69
N GLY A 181 -10.30 -62.46 26.94
CA GLY A 181 -10.08 -61.67 25.72
C GLY A 181 -9.34 -60.35 25.92
N TYR A 182 -9.00 -60.03 27.17
CA TYR A 182 -8.22 -58.84 27.54
C TYR A 182 -6.92 -59.23 28.24
N GLU A 183 -5.86 -58.45 28.00
CA GLU A 183 -4.55 -58.62 28.60
C GLU A 183 -4.20 -57.38 29.43
N CYS A 184 -3.59 -57.57 30.60
CA CYS A 184 -3.14 -56.46 31.42
C CYS A 184 -1.83 -55.89 30.85
N LYS A 185 -1.84 -54.63 30.39
CA LYS A 185 -0.65 -53.95 29.85
C LYS A 185 -0.46 -52.59 30.49
N ALA A 186 0.80 -52.19 30.66
CA ALA A 186 1.17 -50.82 30.98
C ALA A 186 0.99 -49.93 29.75
N VAL A 187 0.09 -48.96 29.83
CA VAL A 187 -0.31 -48.10 28.71
C VAL A 187 -0.27 -46.63 29.09
N ASN A 188 -0.13 -45.78 28.07
CA ASN A 188 -0.21 -44.33 28.24
C ASN A 188 -1.67 -43.88 28.20
N THR A 189 -2.12 -43.17 29.23
CA THR A 189 -3.46 -42.58 29.27
C THR A 189 -3.52 -41.31 28.42
N VAL A 190 -4.74 -40.83 28.16
CA VAL A 190 -4.94 -39.55 27.47
C VAL A 190 -4.31 -38.37 28.20
N GLU A 191 -4.21 -38.45 29.53
CA GLU A 191 -3.53 -37.46 30.39
C GLU A 191 -2.01 -37.62 30.46
N GLY A 192 -1.42 -38.57 29.72
CA GLY A 192 0.03 -38.78 29.66
C GLY A 192 0.62 -39.57 30.83
N ALA A 193 -0.21 -40.16 31.69
CA ALA A 193 0.25 -41.04 32.77
C ALA A 193 0.42 -42.48 32.27
N GLN A 194 1.33 -43.24 32.88
CA GLN A 194 1.37 -44.71 32.70
C GLN A 194 0.47 -45.39 33.72
N ALA A 195 -0.36 -46.33 33.27
CA ALA A 195 -1.21 -47.15 34.14
C ALA A 195 -1.32 -48.57 33.58
N SER A 196 -1.41 -49.58 34.44
CA SER A 196 -1.73 -50.94 34.00
C SER A 196 -3.22 -51.05 33.79
N GLN A 197 -3.62 -51.35 32.56
CA GLN A 197 -5.01 -51.47 32.20
C GLN A 197 -5.27 -52.70 31.34
N CYS A 198 -6.47 -53.28 31.47
CA CYS A 198 -6.94 -54.31 30.56
C CYS A 198 -7.13 -53.71 29.17
N VAL A 199 -6.42 -54.26 28.19
CA VAL A 199 -6.55 -53.91 26.78
C VAL A 199 -6.97 -55.12 25.96
N LEU A 200 -7.74 -54.89 24.90
CA LEU A 200 -8.28 -55.95 24.07
C LEU A 200 -7.17 -56.68 23.31
N THR A 201 -7.13 -58.01 23.40
CA THR A 201 -6.09 -58.82 22.71
C THR A 201 -6.35 -58.93 21.21
N ALA A 202 -7.61 -58.78 20.79
CA ALA A 202 -8.04 -58.92 19.39
C ALA A 202 -7.79 -57.68 18.52
N GLY A 203 -7.27 -56.58 19.08
CA GLY A 203 -7.03 -55.32 18.36
C GLY A 203 -7.77 -54.14 18.98
N GLU A 204 -8.35 -53.29 18.14
CA GLU A 204 -9.07 -52.08 18.54
C GLU A 204 -10.49 -52.40 19.04
N CYS A 205 -10.97 -51.61 20.00
CA CYS A 205 -12.34 -51.72 20.51
C CYS A 205 -13.35 -51.28 19.43
N THR A 206 -14.45 -52.01 19.30
CA THR A 206 -15.56 -51.67 18.41
C THR A 206 -16.66 -50.91 19.14
N CYS A 207 -17.45 -50.12 18.40
CA CYS A 207 -18.61 -49.45 18.96
C CYS A 207 -19.66 -50.44 19.48
N THR A 208 -19.86 -50.38 20.79
CA THR A 208 -20.90 -51.08 21.55
C THR A 208 -22.30 -50.51 21.23
N ALA A 209 -23.36 -51.30 21.40
CA ALA A 209 -24.73 -50.81 21.18
C ALA A 209 -25.07 -49.65 22.13
N HIS A 210 -24.57 -49.72 23.37
CA HIS A 210 -24.65 -48.61 24.31
C HIS A 210 -23.89 -47.37 23.83
N ALA A 211 -22.68 -47.55 23.28
CA ALA A 211 -21.87 -46.45 22.76
C ALA A 211 -22.55 -45.73 21.57
N ILE A 212 -23.20 -46.49 20.68
CA ILE A 212 -23.92 -45.96 19.53
C ILE A 212 -25.18 -45.22 19.99
N ALA A 213 -25.95 -45.79 20.92
CA ALA A 213 -27.15 -45.15 21.45
C ALA A 213 -26.83 -43.84 22.21
N GLY A 214 -25.64 -43.76 22.80
CA GLY A 214 -25.16 -42.58 23.52
C GLY A 214 -24.36 -41.57 22.68
N LEU A 215 -24.13 -41.83 21.39
CA LEU A 215 -23.23 -41.05 20.53
C LEU A 215 -21.88 -40.77 21.19
N LEU A 216 -21.31 -41.80 21.85
CA LEU A 216 -20.05 -41.62 22.57
C LEU A 216 -18.93 -41.25 21.60
N GLU A 217 -18.09 -40.32 22.05
CA GLU A 217 -17.02 -39.73 21.25
C GLU A 217 -15.63 -40.12 21.76
N THR A 218 -14.66 -40.09 20.86
CA THR A 218 -13.25 -40.24 21.19
C THR A 218 -12.40 -39.27 20.39
N ALA A 219 -11.27 -38.86 20.97
CA ALA A 219 -10.32 -37.98 20.30
C ALA A 219 -9.67 -38.68 19.11
N CYS A 220 -9.43 -37.94 18.03
CA CYS A 220 -8.64 -38.37 16.88
C CYS A 220 -7.72 -37.24 16.43
N TYR A 221 -6.73 -37.58 15.63
CA TYR A 221 -5.80 -36.61 15.09
C TYR A 221 -5.55 -36.84 13.61
N ARG A 222 -5.27 -35.77 12.88
CA ARG A 222 -4.74 -35.81 11.51
C ARG A 222 -3.44 -35.05 11.46
N SER A 223 -2.42 -35.64 10.85
CA SER A 223 -1.12 -35.01 10.72
C SER A 223 -0.57 -35.07 9.31
N ASN A 224 0.25 -34.09 8.97
CA ASN A 224 1.05 -34.02 7.74
C ASN A 224 2.35 -33.26 8.01
N GLU A 225 2.94 -32.66 6.98
CA GLU A 225 4.17 -31.87 7.10
C GLU A 225 4.00 -30.53 7.84
N TRP A 226 2.77 -30.01 7.93
CA TRP A 226 2.47 -28.72 8.58
C TRP A 226 2.22 -28.89 10.09
N GLY A 227 1.50 -29.93 10.51
CA GLY A 227 1.35 -30.20 11.94
C GLY A 227 0.41 -31.34 12.29
N LYS A 228 -0.28 -31.26 13.44
CA LYS A 228 -1.16 -32.30 13.97
C LYS A 228 -2.44 -31.70 14.57
N CYS A 229 -3.52 -31.72 13.79
CA CYS A 229 -4.82 -31.22 14.21
C CYS A 229 -5.63 -32.27 14.97
N GLY A 230 -6.28 -31.85 16.06
CA GLY A 230 -7.19 -32.67 16.86
C GLY A 230 -8.64 -32.58 16.38
N GLY A 231 -9.38 -33.66 16.59
CA GLY A 231 -10.81 -33.73 16.32
C GLY A 231 -11.47 -34.85 17.11
N ILE A 232 -12.72 -35.17 16.76
CA ILE A 232 -13.48 -36.24 17.40
C ILE A 232 -13.95 -37.27 16.37
N ARG A 233 -14.17 -38.49 16.85
CA ARG A 233 -14.87 -39.57 16.17
C ARG A 233 -16.06 -39.99 17.02
N LEU A 234 -17.20 -40.21 16.37
CA LEU A 234 -18.45 -40.61 17.03
C LEU A 234 -18.75 -42.08 16.73
N CYS A 235 -19.28 -42.81 17.72
CA CYS A 235 -19.78 -44.15 17.48
C CYS A 235 -21.12 -44.14 16.73
N GLY A 236 -21.10 -44.68 15.50
CA GLY A 236 -22.27 -44.90 14.65
C GLY A 236 -22.55 -46.38 14.37
N GLN A 237 -23.59 -46.65 13.59
CA GLN A 237 -24.02 -48.01 13.24
C GLN A 237 -22.95 -48.81 12.47
N GLU A 238 -22.06 -48.11 11.76
CA GLU A 238 -20.97 -48.71 10.98
C GLU A 238 -19.62 -48.72 11.72
N GLY A 239 -19.59 -48.31 12.99
CA GLY A 239 -18.37 -48.15 13.79
C GLY A 239 -18.04 -46.68 14.08
N LEU A 240 -16.76 -46.38 14.32
CA LEU A 240 -16.33 -45.00 14.54
C LEU A 240 -16.36 -44.22 13.23
N SER A 241 -16.96 -43.03 13.25
CA SER A 241 -16.95 -42.09 12.12
C SER A 241 -15.54 -41.75 11.64
N ASP A 242 -15.42 -41.12 10.48
CA ASP A 242 -14.19 -40.45 10.10
C ASP A 242 -13.80 -39.38 11.14
N CYS A 243 -12.50 -39.09 11.21
CA CYS A 243 -11.98 -38.06 12.11
C CYS A 243 -12.45 -36.68 11.66
N SER A 244 -13.08 -35.93 12.58
CA SER A 244 -13.57 -34.58 12.30
C SER A 244 -12.46 -33.52 12.22
N ALA A 245 -11.20 -33.89 12.52
CA ALA A 245 -10.09 -32.95 12.53
C ALA A 245 -9.87 -32.36 11.11
N PRO A 246 -9.57 -31.06 11.00
CA PRO A 246 -9.08 -30.50 9.74
C PRO A 246 -7.75 -31.15 9.33
N LEU A 247 -7.43 -31.11 8.04
CA LEU A 247 -6.04 -31.37 7.62
C LEU A 247 -5.23 -30.13 7.99
N PRO A 248 -4.08 -30.27 8.67
CA PRO A 248 -3.20 -29.14 8.87
C PRO A 248 -2.78 -28.54 7.53
N SER A 249 -2.66 -27.23 7.46
CA SER A 249 -2.18 -26.49 6.30
C SER A 249 -1.35 -25.30 6.76
N SER A 250 -0.56 -24.71 5.86
CA SER A 250 0.14 -23.46 6.15
C SER A 250 -0.83 -22.39 6.68
N GLU A 251 -0.35 -21.58 7.61
CA GLU A 251 -1.08 -20.45 8.18
C GLU A 251 -1.62 -19.49 7.12
N VAL A 252 -2.82 -18.98 7.41
CA VAL A 252 -3.51 -17.93 6.69
C VAL A 252 -4.07 -16.98 7.73
N CYS A 253 -4.07 -15.68 7.45
CA CYS A 253 -4.62 -14.67 8.35
C CYS A 253 -6.16 -14.76 8.44
N ASP A 254 -6.66 -15.70 9.23
CA ASP A 254 -8.09 -15.97 9.41
C ASP A 254 -8.51 -16.17 10.87
N GLY A 255 -7.55 -16.08 11.80
CA GLY A 255 -7.79 -16.24 13.23
C GLY A 255 -7.92 -17.68 13.67
N ILE A 256 -7.53 -18.63 12.81
CA ILE A 256 -7.55 -20.06 13.08
C ILE A 256 -6.12 -20.58 12.95
N ASP A 257 -5.69 -21.31 13.96
CA ASP A 257 -4.50 -22.16 13.93
C ASP A 257 -4.68 -23.25 12.84
N ASN A 258 -4.16 -23.00 11.64
CA ASN A 258 -4.36 -23.83 10.46
C ASN A 258 -3.40 -25.03 10.45
N ASP A 259 -2.20 -24.88 11.01
CA ASP A 259 -1.23 -25.96 11.14
C ASP A 259 -1.32 -26.73 12.46
N CYS A 260 -2.11 -26.22 13.40
CA CYS A 260 -2.40 -26.81 14.70
C CYS A 260 -1.15 -26.89 15.62
N ASP A 261 -0.23 -25.94 15.53
CA ASP A 261 0.96 -25.86 16.39
C ASP A 261 0.70 -25.19 17.76
N GLY A 262 -0.46 -24.52 17.90
CA GLY A 262 -0.92 -23.85 19.11
C GLY A 262 -0.70 -22.33 19.13
N ALA A 263 -0.07 -21.75 18.11
CA ALA A 263 -0.13 -20.34 17.78
C ALA A 263 -1.27 -20.07 16.78
N VAL A 264 -1.61 -18.80 16.57
CA VAL A 264 -2.65 -18.40 15.63
C VAL A 264 -2.08 -17.30 14.75
N ASP A 265 -2.23 -17.44 13.44
CA ASP A 265 -1.82 -16.47 12.41
C ASP A 265 -0.31 -16.12 12.47
N GLU A 266 0.54 -17.08 12.81
CA GLU A 266 2.00 -16.90 12.89
C GLU A 266 2.72 -17.11 11.55
N GLU A 267 4.00 -16.74 11.52
CA GLU A 267 4.89 -16.91 10.36
C GLU A 267 4.40 -16.28 9.04
N LEU A 268 3.41 -15.37 9.09
CA LEU A 268 2.86 -14.65 7.94
C LEU A 268 3.75 -13.51 7.42
N GLY A 269 4.84 -13.22 8.12
CA GLY A 269 5.87 -12.25 7.72
C GLY A 269 5.48 -10.78 7.91
N THR A 270 6.33 -9.89 7.40
CA THR A 270 6.16 -8.44 7.44
C THR A 270 6.28 -7.85 6.03
N THR A 271 5.66 -6.69 5.82
CA THR A 271 5.80 -5.90 4.59
C THR A 271 6.41 -4.54 4.93
N THR A 272 7.47 -4.17 4.21
CA THR A 272 8.09 -2.84 4.27
C THR A 272 7.65 -2.01 3.07
N CYS A 273 7.19 -0.79 3.30
CA CYS A 273 6.76 0.14 2.25
C CYS A 273 7.17 1.58 2.59
N GLY A 274 7.15 2.45 1.58
CA GLY A 274 7.62 3.84 1.68
C GLY A 274 9.06 4.01 1.21
N VAL A 275 9.47 5.28 1.10
CA VAL A 275 10.80 5.73 0.71
C VAL A 275 11.29 6.70 1.77
N GLY A 276 12.60 6.80 1.97
CA GLY A 276 13.16 7.79 2.88
C GLY A 276 12.65 7.65 4.31
N ALA A 277 12.30 8.77 4.92
CA ALA A 277 11.72 8.86 6.25
C ALA A 277 10.31 8.26 6.35
N CYS A 278 9.61 8.04 5.23
CA CYS A 278 8.29 7.39 5.18
C CYS A 278 8.38 5.86 5.15
N THR A 279 9.59 5.29 5.19
CA THR A 279 9.76 3.84 5.23
C THR A 279 9.19 3.27 6.55
N VAL A 280 8.19 2.41 6.44
CA VAL A 280 7.56 1.71 7.57
C VAL A 280 7.58 0.20 7.32
N THR A 281 7.54 -0.59 8.38
CA THR A 281 7.43 -2.05 8.32
C THR A 281 6.31 -2.48 9.25
N GLU A 282 5.34 -3.19 8.69
CA GLU A 282 4.14 -3.64 9.38
C GLU A 282 4.03 -5.17 9.29
N ASP A 283 3.44 -5.78 10.31
CA ASP A 283 3.10 -7.20 10.29
C ASP A 283 2.00 -7.47 9.27
N ASN A 284 2.11 -8.55 8.49
CA ASN A 284 1.14 -8.85 7.43
C ASN A 284 -0.23 -9.27 7.97
N CYS A 285 -0.29 -9.70 9.22
CA CYS A 285 -1.51 -10.10 9.90
C CYS A 285 -1.52 -9.56 11.33
N VAL A 286 -2.59 -8.85 11.67
CA VAL A 286 -2.84 -8.36 13.03
C VAL A 286 -4.30 -8.63 13.34
N GLU A 287 -4.57 -9.33 14.44
CA GLU A 287 -5.94 -9.67 14.89
C GLU A 287 -6.81 -10.33 13.80
N ALA A 288 -6.28 -11.34 13.10
CA ALA A 288 -6.95 -12.02 11.99
C ALA A 288 -7.38 -11.10 10.83
N GLN A 289 -6.71 -9.96 10.67
CA GLN A 289 -6.91 -9.04 9.56
C GLN A 289 -5.60 -8.86 8.79
N VAL A 290 -5.66 -9.09 7.48
CA VAL A 290 -4.53 -8.81 6.58
C VAL A 290 -4.30 -7.31 6.60
N GLN A 291 -3.06 -6.90 6.90
CA GLN A 291 -2.69 -5.51 6.93
C GLN A 291 -2.25 -5.04 5.55
N GLU A 292 -2.71 -3.85 5.18
CA GLU A 292 -2.15 -3.12 4.05
C GLU A 292 -0.98 -2.26 4.57
N CYS A 293 0.19 -2.38 3.95
CA CYS A 293 1.30 -1.52 4.29
C CYS A 293 1.03 -0.11 3.73
N VAL A 294 0.83 0.86 4.61
CA VAL A 294 0.63 2.27 4.26
C VAL A 294 1.90 3.05 4.58
N PRO A 295 2.60 3.63 3.58
CA PRO A 295 3.78 4.45 3.81
C PRO A 295 3.54 5.58 4.81
N GLY A 296 4.61 6.03 5.48
CA GLY A 296 4.59 7.21 6.33
C GLY A 296 4.06 8.45 5.59
N THR A 297 3.51 9.41 6.34
CA THR A 297 3.02 10.65 5.74
C THR A 297 4.21 11.55 5.41
N PRO A 298 4.37 11.99 4.15
CA PRO A 298 5.45 12.88 3.76
C PRO A 298 5.26 14.26 4.38
N VAL A 299 6.38 14.88 4.74
CA VAL A 299 6.43 16.23 5.31
C VAL A 299 7.48 17.03 4.55
N ALA A 300 7.29 18.35 4.43
CA ALA A 300 8.24 19.20 3.73
C ALA A 300 9.68 19.03 4.22
N GLU A 301 10.61 19.16 3.28
CA GLU A 301 12.03 18.97 3.53
C GLU A 301 12.60 19.85 4.63
N SER A 302 13.59 19.28 5.30
CA SER A 302 14.38 19.91 6.35
C SER A 302 15.81 19.49 6.14
N CYS A 303 16.76 20.42 6.31
CA CYS A 303 18.18 20.13 6.17
C CYS A 303 18.69 19.24 7.33
N ASP A 304 18.40 17.94 7.25
CA ASP A 304 18.74 16.96 8.27
C ASP A 304 19.34 15.66 7.70
N GLY A 305 19.60 15.63 6.40
CA GLY A 305 20.21 14.49 5.71
C GLY A 305 19.23 13.34 5.50
N LYS A 306 17.92 13.63 5.50
CA LYS A 306 16.86 12.65 5.24
C LYS A 306 15.90 13.18 4.20
N ASP A 307 15.34 12.23 3.47
CA ASP A 307 14.20 12.37 2.59
C ASP A 307 12.91 12.41 3.44
N ASN A 308 12.47 13.60 3.83
CA ASN A 308 11.33 13.84 4.72
C ASN A 308 10.00 13.87 3.95
N ASP A 309 10.03 14.26 2.68
CA ASP A 309 8.87 14.33 1.79
C ASP A 309 8.68 13.06 0.93
N CYS A 310 9.64 12.14 1.03
CA CYS A 310 9.57 10.76 0.57
C CYS A 310 9.48 10.64 -0.95
N ASP A 311 10.09 11.57 -1.67
CA ASP A 311 10.17 11.59 -3.13
C ASP A 311 11.39 10.83 -3.69
N GLY A 312 12.34 10.47 -2.82
CA GLY A 312 13.53 9.68 -3.12
C GLY A 312 14.83 10.49 -3.27
N GLU A 313 14.77 11.81 -3.20
CA GLU A 313 15.93 12.70 -3.07
C GLU A 313 16.15 13.08 -1.59
N VAL A 314 17.28 13.72 -1.27
CA VAL A 314 17.60 14.11 0.11
C VAL A 314 17.94 15.59 0.17
N ASP A 315 17.29 16.30 1.10
CA ASP A 315 17.49 17.74 1.38
C ASP A 315 17.28 18.65 0.16
N GLU A 316 16.36 18.29 -0.74
CA GLU A 316 15.98 19.06 -1.92
C GLU A 316 15.00 20.20 -1.62
N GLU A 317 14.76 21.06 -2.61
CA GLU A 317 13.81 22.19 -2.51
C GLU A 317 14.07 23.21 -1.37
N LEU A 318 15.21 23.16 -0.69
CA LEU A 318 15.56 24.09 0.41
C LEU A 318 16.07 25.46 -0.06
N GLY A 319 16.28 25.64 -1.37
CA GLY A 319 16.63 26.91 -2.01
C GLY A 319 18.05 27.41 -1.76
N THR A 320 18.32 28.66 -2.14
CA THR A 320 19.63 29.32 -2.05
C THR A 320 19.53 30.66 -1.32
N THR A 321 20.58 31.05 -0.60
CA THR A 321 20.71 32.39 0.00
C THR A 321 21.76 33.20 -0.75
N THR A 322 21.42 34.45 -1.08
CA THR A 322 22.34 35.43 -1.66
C THR A 322 22.73 36.47 -0.61
N CYS A 323 24.02 36.78 -0.49
CA CYS A 323 24.54 37.79 0.43
C CYS A 323 25.68 38.59 -0.20
N GLY A 324 25.94 39.78 0.32
CA GLY A 324 26.91 40.73 -0.23
C GLY A 324 26.33 41.64 -1.31
N SER A 325 27.16 42.58 -1.75
CA SER A 325 26.91 43.57 -2.81
C SER A 325 28.13 43.65 -3.72
N GLY A 326 27.95 44.18 -4.93
CA GLY A 326 29.08 44.36 -5.86
C GLY A 326 29.80 43.06 -6.18
N ALA A 327 31.14 43.12 -6.16
CA ALA A 327 32.05 41.98 -6.32
C ALA A 327 31.99 40.97 -5.17
N CYS A 328 31.47 41.36 -4.00
CA CYS A 328 31.34 40.49 -2.83
C CYS A 328 30.04 39.67 -2.83
N LEU A 329 29.22 39.77 -3.88
CA LEU A 329 28.00 39.00 -3.99
C LEU A 329 28.31 37.50 -4.09
N VAL A 330 27.77 36.73 -3.14
CA VAL A 330 27.91 35.28 -3.04
C VAL A 330 26.52 34.65 -3.00
N ILE A 331 26.36 33.51 -3.66
CA ILE A 331 25.17 32.67 -3.61
C ILE A 331 25.60 31.31 -3.05
N VAL A 332 24.91 30.85 -2.00
CA VAL A 332 25.14 29.54 -1.39
C VAL A 332 23.84 28.74 -1.36
N ASP A 333 23.92 27.44 -1.58
CA ASP A 333 22.81 26.53 -1.32
C ASP A 333 22.51 26.52 0.18
N ASN A 334 21.23 26.53 0.56
CA ASN A 334 20.85 26.61 1.97
C ASN A 334 21.18 25.33 2.74
N CYS A 335 21.27 24.20 2.05
CA CYS A 335 21.61 22.91 2.61
C CYS A 335 22.65 22.22 1.74
N VAL A 336 23.71 21.73 2.38
CA VAL A 336 24.73 20.89 1.73
C VAL A 336 25.03 19.75 2.70
N GLU A 337 24.85 18.51 2.25
CA GLU A 337 25.11 17.30 3.04
C GLU A 337 24.40 17.31 4.42
N GLY A 338 23.13 17.71 4.48
CA GLY A 338 22.35 17.79 5.73
C GLY A 338 22.84 18.83 6.73
N GLN A 339 23.62 19.83 6.27
CA GLN A 339 24.06 20.96 7.09
C GLN A 339 23.57 22.28 6.50
N VAL A 340 22.94 23.11 7.35
CA VAL A 340 22.51 24.45 6.96
C VAL A 340 23.76 25.30 6.72
N GLN A 341 23.82 25.97 5.57
CA GLN A 341 24.94 26.81 5.20
C GLN A 341 24.75 28.25 5.67
N GLU A 342 25.84 28.88 6.10
CA GLU A 342 25.89 30.31 6.38
C GLU A 342 26.37 31.06 5.13
N CYS A 343 25.61 32.06 4.68
CA CYS A 343 26.05 32.93 3.60
C CYS A 343 26.97 34.03 4.16
N VAL A 344 28.26 33.92 3.85
CA VAL A 344 29.26 34.95 4.19
C VAL A 344 29.61 35.72 2.92
N PRO A 345 29.42 37.05 2.88
CA PRO A 345 29.82 37.88 1.74
C PRO A 345 31.31 37.74 1.40
N GLY A 346 31.66 37.98 0.14
CA GLY A 346 33.05 38.05 -0.30
C GLY A 346 33.85 39.06 0.51
N THR A 347 35.18 38.85 0.59
CA THR A 347 36.05 39.81 1.28
C THR A 347 36.23 41.04 0.39
N PRO A 348 35.88 42.24 0.87
CA PRO A 348 36.02 43.47 0.10
C PRO A 348 37.49 43.77 -0.17
N VAL A 349 37.79 44.27 -1.37
CA VAL A 349 39.12 44.69 -1.80
C VAL A 349 39.06 46.11 -2.32
N ALA A 350 40.17 46.84 -2.26
CA ALA A 350 40.18 48.24 -2.68
C ALA A 350 39.71 48.42 -4.13
N GLU A 351 39.00 49.52 -4.38
CA GLU A 351 38.45 49.86 -5.70
C GLU A 351 39.49 49.82 -6.81
N THR A 352 39.06 49.25 -7.94
CA THR A 352 39.74 49.32 -9.23
C THR A 352 38.78 49.98 -10.19
N CYS A 353 39.28 50.87 -11.06
CA CYS A 353 38.45 51.57 -12.03
C CYS A 353 38.01 50.62 -13.16
N ASP A 354 37.04 49.75 -12.89
CA ASP A 354 36.55 48.71 -13.79
C ASP A 354 35.02 48.64 -13.86
N GLY A 355 34.31 49.51 -13.14
CA GLY A 355 32.86 49.59 -13.13
C GLY A 355 32.20 48.55 -12.22
N VAL A 356 32.98 47.91 -11.34
CA VAL A 356 32.53 46.96 -10.33
C VAL A 356 32.83 47.54 -8.94
N ASP A 357 31.84 47.48 -8.06
CA ASP A 357 31.97 47.75 -6.62
C ASP A 357 32.82 46.64 -5.97
N ASN A 358 34.13 46.87 -5.89
CA ASN A 358 35.15 45.91 -5.48
C ASN A 358 35.31 45.85 -3.95
N ASP A 359 35.02 46.96 -3.26
CA ASP A 359 35.09 47.11 -1.81
C ASP A 359 33.72 46.92 -1.12
N CYS A 360 32.67 46.76 -1.93
CA CYS A 360 31.35 46.30 -1.57
C CYS A 360 30.62 47.26 -0.62
N ASP A 361 30.94 48.56 -0.68
CA ASP A 361 30.30 49.61 0.11
C ASP A 361 28.98 50.13 -0.51
N GLY A 362 28.68 49.70 -1.75
CA GLY A 362 27.48 50.06 -2.51
C GLY A 362 27.66 51.24 -3.47
N ASN A 363 28.85 51.83 -3.54
CA ASN A 363 29.27 52.76 -4.58
C ASN A 363 30.14 52.01 -5.61
N VAL A 364 30.35 52.60 -6.78
CA VAL A 364 31.12 51.97 -7.85
C VAL A 364 32.28 52.90 -8.20
N ASP A 365 33.49 52.36 -8.19
CA ASP A 365 34.75 53.03 -8.53
C ASP A 365 35.05 54.29 -7.70
N GLU A 366 34.53 54.41 -6.47
CA GLU A 366 34.85 55.52 -5.59
C GLU A 366 36.31 55.47 -5.13
N GLU A 367 37.02 56.60 -5.21
CA GLU A 367 38.45 56.65 -4.86
C GLU A 367 39.34 55.66 -5.65
N ALA A 368 38.83 55.08 -6.75
CA ALA A 368 39.56 54.14 -7.60
C ALA A 368 40.84 54.80 -8.16
N PRO A 369 42.01 54.14 -8.05
CA PRO A 369 43.28 54.73 -8.45
C PRO A 369 43.41 54.82 -9.98
N CYS A 370 43.48 56.04 -10.50
CA CYS A 370 43.80 56.33 -11.90
C CYS A 370 45.19 56.98 -12.06
N PRO A 371 45.81 56.90 -13.24
CA PRO A 371 47.04 57.64 -13.56
C PRO A 371 46.91 59.14 -13.32
N GLN A 372 48.03 59.82 -13.08
CA GLN A 372 48.06 61.25 -12.74
C GLN A 372 47.39 62.11 -13.83
N GLY A 373 46.29 62.80 -13.46
CA GLY A 373 45.51 63.66 -14.37
C GLY A 373 44.22 63.02 -14.89
N GLU A 374 43.89 61.80 -14.45
CA GLU A 374 42.66 61.09 -14.81
C GLU A 374 41.79 60.84 -13.57
N SER A 375 40.47 60.81 -13.76
CA SER A 375 39.50 60.36 -12.77
C SER A 375 38.75 59.14 -13.31
N CYS A 376 38.30 58.27 -12.40
CA CYS A 376 37.49 57.13 -12.81
C CYS A 376 36.07 57.59 -13.14
N LEU A 377 35.64 57.35 -14.37
CA LEU A 377 34.31 57.67 -14.87
C LEU A 377 33.76 56.47 -15.64
N ALA A 378 32.71 55.86 -15.09
CA ALA A 378 32.00 54.72 -15.67
C ALA A 378 32.93 53.53 -16.00
N GLY A 379 33.76 53.10 -15.03
CA GLY A 379 34.67 51.96 -15.19
C GLY A 379 35.85 52.20 -16.13
N THR A 380 36.18 53.46 -16.43
CA THR A 380 37.35 53.82 -17.23
C THR A 380 38.05 55.06 -16.68
N CYS A 381 39.38 55.05 -16.61
CA CYS A 381 40.15 56.25 -16.29
C CYS A 381 40.09 57.22 -17.48
N GLN A 382 39.57 58.42 -17.23
CA GLN A 382 39.39 59.46 -18.24
C GLN A 382 39.97 60.77 -17.73
N VAL A 383 40.46 61.59 -18.65
CA VAL A 383 40.97 62.93 -18.33
C VAL A 383 39.80 63.78 -17.82
N TRP A 384 39.95 64.33 -16.62
CA TRP A 384 38.92 65.15 -15.98
C TRP A 384 38.91 66.56 -16.60
N CYS A 385 37.75 67.01 -17.08
CA CYS A 385 37.55 68.36 -17.62
C CYS A 385 36.72 69.23 -16.66
N GLY A 386 37.22 70.42 -16.32
CA GLY A 386 36.50 71.48 -15.63
C GLY A 386 37.28 72.21 -14.54
N ASP A 387 38.60 72.01 -14.42
CA ASP A 387 39.43 72.66 -13.40
C ASP A 387 40.00 74.03 -13.86
N GLY A 388 39.78 74.39 -15.12
CA GLY A 388 40.22 75.65 -15.73
C GLY A 388 41.69 75.71 -16.14
N VAL A 389 42.43 74.60 -16.15
CA VAL A 389 43.87 74.58 -16.44
C VAL A 389 44.22 73.57 -17.54
N CYS A 390 44.49 74.05 -18.76
CA CYS A 390 44.94 73.20 -19.87
C CYS A 390 46.30 72.52 -19.60
N GLY A 391 46.28 71.27 -19.13
CA GLY A 391 47.44 70.45 -18.77
C GLY A 391 48.09 69.66 -19.92
N GLY A 392 49.20 68.97 -19.66
CA GLY A 392 49.93 68.19 -20.68
C GLY A 392 49.22 66.92 -21.19
N SER A 393 48.21 66.46 -20.45
CA SER A 393 47.32 65.33 -20.76
C SER A 393 45.97 65.78 -21.35
N GLU A 394 45.74 67.09 -21.43
CA GLU A 394 44.53 67.68 -22.01
C GLU A 394 44.84 68.23 -23.40
N THR A 395 43.97 67.95 -24.36
CA THR A 395 44.06 68.53 -25.70
C THR A 395 42.78 69.28 -26.02
N GLN A 396 42.83 70.19 -26.98
CA GLN A 396 41.63 70.88 -27.49
C GLN A 396 40.58 69.91 -28.08
N CYS A 397 40.94 68.64 -28.32
CA CYS A 397 40.04 67.59 -28.77
C CYS A 397 39.47 66.73 -27.62
N THR A 398 40.23 66.54 -26.53
CA THR A 398 39.81 65.72 -25.38
C THR A 398 39.21 66.54 -24.24
N CYS A 399 39.55 67.84 -24.14
CA CYS A 399 39.08 68.73 -23.08
C CYS A 399 38.86 70.19 -23.53
N PRO A 400 37.84 70.46 -24.37
CA PRO A 400 37.62 71.80 -24.94
C PRO A 400 37.18 72.86 -23.91
N ALA A 401 36.69 72.42 -22.75
CA ALA A 401 36.23 73.29 -21.66
C ALA A 401 37.38 74.06 -21.01
N ASP A 402 38.52 73.41 -20.79
CA ASP A 402 39.70 74.01 -20.13
C ASP A 402 40.78 74.46 -21.13
N CYS A 403 40.95 73.76 -22.26
CA CYS A 403 41.91 74.10 -23.33
C CYS A 403 41.37 75.06 -24.40
N GLY A 404 40.10 75.46 -24.29
CA GLY A 404 39.40 76.32 -25.24
C GLY A 404 39.04 75.62 -26.56
N THR A 405 38.09 76.21 -27.29
CA THR A 405 37.68 75.70 -28.59
C THR A 405 38.81 75.86 -29.62
N CYS A 406 39.06 74.79 -30.38
CA CYS A 406 40.12 74.74 -31.38
C CYS A 406 39.89 75.79 -32.48
N SER A 407 40.53 76.96 -32.36
CA SER A 407 40.58 77.97 -33.42
C SER A 407 41.70 77.60 -34.40
N GLY A 408 41.46 76.57 -35.22
CA GLY A 408 42.40 76.21 -36.28
C GLY A 408 42.54 74.72 -36.60
N CYS A 409 41.43 73.99 -36.78
CA CYS A 409 41.49 72.78 -37.60
C CYS A 409 41.11 73.14 -39.05
N CYS A 410 42.05 72.94 -39.96
CA CYS A 410 41.81 73.09 -41.39
C CYS A 410 40.68 72.16 -41.84
N THR A 411 39.64 72.75 -42.42
CA THR A 411 38.85 72.10 -43.47
C THR A 411 39.68 72.19 -44.76
N GLY A 412 39.96 71.06 -45.39
CA GLY A 412 40.34 71.01 -46.81
C GLY A 412 41.64 71.72 -47.24
N SER A 413 42.72 70.93 -47.27
CA SER A 413 43.78 70.94 -48.31
C SER A 413 44.53 72.25 -48.62
N THR A 414 45.49 72.63 -47.76
CA THR A 414 46.90 72.92 -48.14
C THR A 414 47.77 73.00 -46.88
N CYS A 415 48.90 72.29 -46.86
CA CYS A 415 49.96 72.44 -45.86
C CYS A 415 51.06 73.39 -46.37
N ASN A 416 51.72 74.13 -45.46
CA ASN A 416 53.05 74.71 -45.68
C ASN A 416 53.76 74.96 -44.33
N PRO A 417 55.11 75.12 -44.28
CA PRO A 417 56.14 74.09 -44.39
C PRO A 417 56.89 73.90 -43.05
N GLY A 418 57.18 72.67 -42.65
CA GLY A 418 58.00 72.48 -41.44
C GLY A 418 58.36 71.07 -40.98
N THR A 419 57.64 70.02 -41.39
CA THR A 419 57.97 68.66 -40.93
C THR A 419 57.75 67.61 -42.01
N SER A 420 58.65 66.64 -42.02
CA SER A 420 58.90 65.66 -43.07
C SER A 420 57.75 64.68 -43.29
N ASN A 421 57.49 64.46 -44.57
CA ASN A 421 56.45 63.63 -45.15
C ASN A 421 56.86 62.15 -45.18
N SER A 422 56.20 61.30 -44.40
CA SER A 422 56.16 59.84 -44.63
C SER A 422 54.99 59.18 -43.88
N ALA A 423 53.74 59.46 -44.30
CA ALA A 423 52.58 58.63 -43.95
C ALA A 423 51.30 58.83 -44.79
N CYS A 424 51.32 59.54 -45.94
CA CYS A 424 50.13 59.59 -46.80
C CYS A 424 50.21 58.53 -47.90
N GLY A 425 49.76 57.32 -47.55
CA GLY A 425 49.36 56.29 -48.52
C GLY A 425 48.08 56.72 -49.25
N LYS A 426 48.01 56.35 -50.52
CA LYS A 426 47.04 56.86 -51.50
C LYS A 426 45.64 56.26 -51.37
N ASP A 427 44.72 57.01 -51.96
CA ASP A 427 43.39 56.66 -52.43
C ASP A 427 42.29 56.64 -51.36
N GLY A 428 41.50 57.72 -51.41
CA GLY A 428 40.51 58.04 -50.40
C GLY A 428 39.24 57.20 -50.49
N GLU A 429 38.72 56.90 -49.30
CA GLU A 429 37.32 56.94 -48.96
C GLU A 429 37.22 57.25 -47.45
N ALA A 430 36.17 57.96 -47.07
CA ALA A 430 36.10 58.76 -45.85
C ALA A 430 35.98 57.93 -44.55
N CYS A 431 36.70 58.37 -43.52
CA CYS A 431 36.41 58.02 -42.13
C CYS A 431 35.02 58.57 -41.74
N THR A 432 34.14 57.70 -41.27
CA THR A 432 32.99 58.07 -40.44
C THR A 432 33.21 57.47 -39.05
N ALA A 433 33.20 58.35 -38.06
CA ALA A 433 33.36 58.24 -36.60
C ALA A 433 33.26 56.88 -35.87
N CYS A 434 34.12 56.75 -34.86
CA CYS A 434 34.17 55.74 -33.79
C CYS A 434 33.06 55.91 -32.74
N SER A 435 32.65 54.80 -32.10
CA SER A 435 32.54 54.71 -30.63
C SER A 435 32.47 53.25 -30.12
N GLY A 436 33.41 52.85 -29.25
CA GLY A 436 33.19 51.84 -28.19
C GLY A 436 33.92 50.48 -28.28
N TYR A 437 35.02 50.33 -27.52
CA TYR A 437 35.56 49.07 -26.99
C TYR A 437 34.53 48.47 -25.97
N CYS A 438 34.38 47.14 -25.80
CA CYS A 438 35.26 46.27 -25.00
C CYS A 438 35.20 44.78 -25.42
N GLN A 439 36.37 44.13 -25.38
CA GLN A 439 36.55 42.70 -25.09
C GLN A 439 36.12 42.49 -23.62
N SER A 440 35.40 41.48 -23.15
CA SER A 440 35.45 40.05 -23.44
C SER A 440 34.18 39.36 -22.92
N CYS A 441 33.59 38.48 -23.72
CA CYS A 441 32.90 37.28 -23.24
C CYS A 441 33.41 36.13 -24.10
N GLN A 442 34.40 35.40 -23.60
CA GLN A 442 34.58 34.03 -24.01
C GLN A 442 33.42 33.22 -23.43
N SER A 443 32.42 32.91 -24.25
CA SER A 443 31.93 31.54 -24.42
C SER A 443 31.00 31.49 -25.62
N LYS A 444 31.55 30.91 -26.69
CA LYS A 444 30.88 30.38 -27.89
C LYS A 444 29.90 31.31 -28.63
N ALA A 445 30.51 31.94 -29.64
CA ALA A 445 29.89 32.59 -30.79
C ALA A 445 28.55 32.00 -31.28
N CYS A 446 27.46 32.75 -31.08
CA CYS A 446 26.43 32.87 -32.10
C CYS A 446 26.98 33.73 -33.24
N ALA A 447 27.86 33.14 -34.06
CA ALA A 447 28.37 33.80 -35.24
C ALA A 447 27.23 33.98 -36.25
N LEU A 448 26.91 35.23 -36.54
CA LEU A 448 26.14 35.66 -37.71
C LEU A 448 27.03 35.50 -38.95
N GLU A 449 27.27 34.26 -39.37
CA GLU A 449 27.83 33.94 -40.68
C GLU A 449 26.90 32.99 -41.43
N THR A 450 26.58 33.36 -42.67
CA THR A 450 25.63 32.70 -43.57
C THR A 450 26.17 31.38 -44.14
N GLN A 451 26.52 30.42 -43.28
CA GLN A 451 26.84 29.04 -43.64
C GLN A 451 26.06 28.10 -42.73
N THR A 452 25.53 27.02 -43.30
CA THR A 452 24.64 26.05 -42.63
C THR A 452 25.40 25.28 -41.55
N THR A 453 25.49 25.86 -40.35
CA THR A 453 25.94 25.15 -39.16
C THR A 453 24.90 24.08 -38.80
N PRO A 454 25.33 22.90 -38.34
CA PRO A 454 24.42 21.80 -37.96
C PRO A 454 23.61 22.09 -36.68
N THR A 455 23.84 23.26 -36.07
CA THR A 455 23.24 23.76 -34.85
C THR A 455 22.83 25.22 -35.03
N TRP A 456 21.81 25.65 -34.29
CA TRP A 456 21.34 27.04 -34.22
C TRP A 456 21.04 27.41 -32.77
N CYS A 457 21.68 28.44 -32.26
CA CYS A 457 21.42 28.96 -30.93
C CYS A 457 20.28 29.98 -30.97
N ASP A 458 19.24 29.77 -30.17
CA ASP A 458 18.11 30.68 -30.07
C ASP A 458 18.50 31.91 -29.22
N PRO A 459 18.56 33.13 -29.80
CA PRO A 459 18.92 34.33 -29.04
C PRO A 459 17.89 34.70 -27.97
N THR A 460 16.69 34.11 -28.00
CA THR A 460 15.63 34.39 -27.03
C THR A 460 15.74 33.51 -25.79
N SER A 461 16.03 32.22 -25.97
CA SER A 461 16.07 31.24 -24.88
C SER A 461 17.49 30.87 -24.44
N GLY A 462 18.51 31.18 -25.24
CA GLY A 462 19.89 30.72 -25.01
C GLY A 462 20.13 29.25 -25.35
N LEU A 463 19.09 28.52 -25.76
CA LEU A 463 19.17 27.09 -26.08
C LEU A 463 19.75 26.83 -27.46
N THR A 464 20.55 25.77 -27.60
CA THR A 464 21.14 25.37 -28.87
C THR A 464 20.35 24.23 -29.50
N TRP A 465 19.83 24.45 -30.69
CA TRP A 465 18.94 23.52 -31.39
C TRP A 465 19.65 22.83 -32.54
N GLN A 466 19.34 21.55 -32.76
CA GLN A 466 19.77 20.84 -33.95
C GLN A 466 19.11 21.48 -35.18
N ASN A 467 19.88 21.83 -36.21
CA ASN A 467 19.38 22.46 -37.42
C ASN A 467 20.19 22.02 -38.66
N PRO A 468 19.63 21.31 -39.66
CA PRO A 468 18.25 20.82 -39.78
C PRO A 468 17.91 19.69 -38.78
N PRO A 469 16.62 19.41 -38.52
CA PRO A 469 16.20 18.30 -37.66
C PRO A 469 16.50 16.97 -38.35
N LEU A 470 16.37 15.88 -37.60
CA LEU A 470 16.35 14.56 -38.17
C LEU A 470 15.33 14.46 -39.31
N ASP A 471 15.75 13.90 -40.45
CA ASP A 471 14.83 13.60 -41.55
C ASP A 471 14.00 12.34 -41.20
N GLY A 472 12.69 12.53 -41.05
CA GLY A 472 11.72 11.48 -40.70
C GLY A 472 11.15 11.55 -39.29
N TRP A 473 10.33 10.55 -38.96
CA TRP A 473 9.59 10.44 -37.71
C TRP A 473 10.05 9.22 -36.89
N LYS A 474 10.09 9.36 -35.56
CA LYS A 474 10.50 8.30 -34.63
C LYS A 474 9.45 8.12 -33.54
N LYS A 475 9.40 6.92 -32.95
CA LYS A 475 8.77 6.72 -31.63
C LYS A 475 9.61 7.39 -30.55
N LEU A 476 9.01 7.75 -29.42
CA LEU A 476 9.68 8.50 -28.35
C LEU A 476 10.99 7.87 -27.88
N ALA A 477 11.01 6.58 -27.53
CA ALA A 477 12.22 5.91 -27.04
C ALA A 477 13.39 5.96 -28.07
N ALA A 478 13.07 5.90 -29.36
CA ALA A 478 14.05 6.03 -30.43
C ALA A 478 14.46 7.49 -30.68
N ALA A 479 13.60 8.46 -30.34
CA ALA A 479 13.90 9.88 -30.36
C ALA A 479 14.87 10.25 -29.23
N GLU A 480 14.62 9.77 -28.01
CA GLU A 480 15.48 9.94 -26.84
C GLU A 480 16.86 9.36 -27.09
N SER A 481 16.93 8.10 -27.54
CA SER A 481 18.20 7.45 -27.90
C SER A 481 18.96 8.21 -29.00
N TYR A 482 18.24 8.80 -29.96
CA TYR A 482 18.85 9.59 -31.02
C TYR A 482 19.43 10.90 -30.49
N CYS A 483 18.69 11.64 -29.65
CA CYS A 483 19.18 12.88 -29.10
C CYS A 483 20.37 12.65 -28.15
N SER A 484 20.29 11.68 -27.24
CA SER A 484 21.39 11.38 -26.31
C SER A 484 22.67 10.88 -27.00
N SER A 485 22.58 10.35 -28.23
CA SER A 485 23.74 9.92 -29.01
C SER A 485 24.30 11.00 -29.95
N LEU A 486 23.68 12.18 -30.01
CA LEU A 486 24.09 13.27 -30.87
C LEU A 486 25.34 13.96 -30.29
N SER A 487 26.41 14.02 -31.07
CA SER A 487 27.69 14.60 -30.67
C SER A 487 28.03 15.91 -31.39
N LEU A 488 27.02 16.77 -31.59
CA LEU A 488 27.22 18.10 -32.18
C LEU A 488 27.65 19.09 -31.08
N ASP A 489 28.57 20.01 -31.38
CA ASP A 489 29.01 21.14 -30.53
C ASP A 489 29.32 20.84 -29.03
N GLY A 490 29.75 19.62 -28.69
CA GLY A 490 30.19 19.27 -27.32
C GLY A 490 29.36 18.20 -26.60
N GLY A 491 28.28 17.70 -27.21
CA GLY A 491 27.42 16.66 -26.61
C GLY A 491 26.34 17.25 -25.70
N GLY A 492 25.66 16.44 -24.90
CA GLY A 492 24.62 16.91 -23.96
C GLY A 492 23.25 17.19 -24.59
N TRP A 493 22.94 16.54 -25.71
CA TRP A 493 21.68 16.70 -26.42
C TRP A 493 20.56 15.84 -25.83
N HIS A 494 19.36 16.40 -25.71
CA HIS A 494 18.15 15.68 -25.27
C HIS A 494 16.94 16.02 -26.13
N VAL A 495 15.88 15.22 -25.97
CA VAL A 495 14.56 15.58 -26.50
C VAL A 495 14.03 16.73 -25.64
N PRO A 496 13.62 17.85 -26.24
CA PRO A 496 13.23 19.05 -25.51
C PRO A 496 12.06 18.76 -24.58
N THR A 497 12.06 19.34 -23.40
CA THR A 497 10.86 19.51 -22.57
C THR A 497 9.82 20.34 -23.30
N ILE A 498 8.57 20.31 -22.83
CA ILE A 498 7.49 21.10 -23.42
C ILE A 498 7.78 22.60 -23.31
N MET A 499 8.50 23.03 -22.28
CA MET A 499 8.93 24.43 -22.12
C MET A 499 10.03 24.83 -23.09
N GLU A 500 11.05 24.00 -23.26
CA GLU A 500 12.08 24.22 -24.28
C GLU A 500 11.45 24.24 -25.66
N LEU A 501 10.56 23.31 -25.98
CA LEU A 501 9.89 23.26 -27.28
C LEU A 501 8.95 24.45 -27.52
N ARG A 502 8.21 24.89 -26.50
CA ARG A 502 7.38 26.11 -26.56
C ARG A 502 8.24 27.37 -26.69
N SER A 503 9.50 27.35 -26.27
CA SER A 503 10.44 28.45 -26.47
C SER A 503 10.72 28.75 -27.95
N LEU A 504 10.35 27.84 -28.87
CA LEU A 504 10.44 28.06 -30.31
C LEU A 504 9.20 28.71 -30.93
N ILE A 505 8.08 28.80 -30.19
CA ILE A 505 6.85 29.39 -30.71
C ILE A 505 7.04 30.90 -30.85
N ARG A 506 6.84 31.42 -32.07
CA ARG A 506 6.92 32.86 -32.38
C ARG A 506 5.58 33.34 -32.93
N GLY A 507 5.07 34.46 -32.39
CA GLY A 507 3.84 35.09 -32.91
C GLY A 507 2.51 34.46 -32.46
N CYS A 508 2.51 33.52 -31.50
CA CYS A 508 1.29 33.04 -30.85
C CYS A 508 1.34 33.31 -29.32
N PRO A 509 0.74 34.42 -28.85
CA PRO A 509 0.84 34.85 -27.45
C PRO A 509 0.30 33.85 -26.42
N ALA A 510 -0.69 33.04 -26.79
CA ALA A 510 -1.31 32.08 -25.87
C ALA A 510 -0.38 30.90 -25.53
N THR A 511 0.43 30.44 -26.48
CA THR A 511 1.22 29.20 -26.34
C THR A 511 2.72 29.42 -26.30
N MET A 512 3.23 30.62 -26.60
CA MET A 512 4.62 30.98 -26.32
C MET A 512 4.98 30.81 -24.83
N THR A 513 6.26 30.79 -24.52
CA THR A 513 6.73 30.79 -23.12
C THR A 513 6.16 32.00 -22.39
N GLY A 514 5.56 31.78 -21.20
CA GLY A 514 4.84 32.81 -20.44
C GLY A 514 3.44 33.16 -20.97
N GLY A 515 2.95 32.48 -22.00
CA GLY A 515 1.58 32.59 -22.49
C GLY A 515 0.54 31.93 -21.58
N SER A 516 -0.73 32.14 -21.89
CA SER A 516 -1.87 31.67 -21.08
C SER A 516 -2.09 30.15 -21.07
N CYS A 517 -1.43 29.38 -21.94
CA CYS A 517 -1.51 27.92 -21.93
C CYS A 517 -0.83 27.35 -20.69
N ASN A 518 -1.65 26.72 -19.83
CA ASN A 518 -1.29 26.24 -18.51
C ASN A 518 -0.45 24.94 -18.50
N ILE A 519 -0.10 24.38 -19.66
CA ILE A 519 0.77 23.20 -19.76
C ILE A 519 2.24 23.63 -19.62
N GLN A 520 2.76 23.60 -18.41
CA GLN A 520 4.08 24.13 -18.07
C GLN A 520 4.78 23.22 -17.05
N GLU A 521 6.08 23.01 -17.27
CA GLU A 521 6.94 22.30 -16.33
C GLU A 521 6.98 23.00 -14.96
N GLY A 522 6.93 22.21 -13.89
CA GLY A 522 6.85 22.73 -12.52
C GLY A 522 5.52 23.43 -12.16
N VAL A 523 4.55 23.52 -13.07
CA VAL A 523 3.22 24.11 -12.80
C VAL A 523 2.12 23.07 -12.99
N CYS A 524 1.96 22.56 -14.21
CA CYS A 524 1.03 21.47 -14.46
C CYS A 524 1.26 20.78 -15.81
N LEU A 525 1.40 19.45 -15.76
CA LEU A 525 1.49 18.58 -16.94
C LEU A 525 0.31 17.61 -17.09
N LYS A 526 -0.71 17.75 -16.24
CA LYS A 526 -1.93 16.95 -16.28
C LYS A 526 -2.80 17.30 -17.48
N TRP A 527 -3.53 16.34 -18.04
CA TRP A 527 -4.47 16.61 -19.15
C TRP A 527 -5.53 17.64 -18.74
N SER A 528 -5.96 17.58 -17.47
CA SER A 528 -6.92 18.52 -16.88
C SER A 528 -6.47 19.99 -16.89
N CYS A 529 -5.17 20.27 -17.03
CA CYS A 529 -4.65 21.63 -17.13
C CYS A 529 -4.67 22.18 -18.55
N ARG A 530 -4.94 21.34 -19.55
CA ARG A 530 -5.06 21.80 -20.93
C ARG A 530 -6.42 22.45 -21.12
N ASP A 531 -6.42 23.74 -21.43
CA ASP A 531 -7.63 24.49 -21.80
C ASP A 531 -7.60 24.97 -23.26
N SER A 532 -8.58 25.79 -23.63
CA SER A 532 -8.71 26.32 -24.98
C SER A 532 -7.55 27.22 -25.42
N SER A 533 -6.78 27.78 -24.50
CA SER A 533 -5.61 28.60 -24.83
C SER A 533 -4.44 27.78 -25.37
N CYS A 534 -4.40 26.48 -25.07
CA CYS A 534 -3.42 25.55 -25.64
C CYS A 534 -3.75 25.11 -27.08
N ASN A 535 -4.91 25.49 -27.62
CA ASN A 535 -5.28 25.20 -29.01
C ASN A 535 -4.43 25.95 -30.05
N GLY A 536 -3.61 26.90 -29.61
CA GLY A 536 -2.77 27.70 -30.48
C GLY A 536 -3.55 28.83 -31.15
N CYS A 537 -3.02 29.28 -32.28
CA CYS A 537 -3.48 30.41 -33.07
C CYS A 537 -3.94 29.95 -34.47
N ASP A 538 -4.43 30.90 -35.28
CA ASP A 538 -4.93 30.62 -36.63
C ASP A 538 -3.91 29.88 -37.49
N TYR A 539 -4.36 28.79 -38.10
CA TYR A 539 -3.51 27.92 -38.89
C TYR A 539 -2.79 28.68 -40.02
N ASN A 540 -1.48 28.46 -40.18
CA ASN A 540 -0.63 29.09 -41.18
C ASN A 540 -0.56 30.63 -41.11
N LYS A 541 -0.69 31.24 -39.92
CA LYS A 541 -0.57 32.70 -39.70
C LYS A 541 0.66 33.13 -38.91
N GLY A 542 1.58 32.22 -38.62
CA GLY A 542 2.83 32.54 -37.93
C GLY A 542 3.85 33.33 -38.79
N PRO A 543 4.86 33.93 -38.13
CA PRO A 543 5.79 34.88 -38.75
C PRO A 543 6.76 34.25 -39.76
N ALA A 544 6.98 32.93 -39.72
CA ALA A 544 7.89 32.24 -40.62
C ALA A 544 7.15 31.53 -41.75
N ASN A 545 6.83 32.26 -42.82
CA ASN A 545 6.07 31.76 -43.97
C ASN A 545 4.73 31.09 -43.57
N GLY A 546 4.07 31.64 -42.55
CA GLY A 546 2.83 31.10 -42.00
C GLY A 546 3.02 30.19 -40.77
N TYR A 547 4.25 29.79 -40.43
CA TYR A 547 4.49 28.92 -39.27
C TYR A 547 4.91 29.70 -38.03
N TYR A 548 4.46 29.23 -36.87
CA TYR A 548 4.72 29.84 -35.56
C TYR A 548 6.11 29.46 -35.03
N TRP A 549 7.15 29.80 -35.78
CA TRP A 549 8.51 29.24 -35.68
C TRP A 549 9.57 30.29 -36.05
N PRO A 550 10.86 30.15 -35.65
CA PRO A 550 11.93 31.08 -36.04
C PRO A 550 12.32 30.95 -37.53
N ASN A 551 12.56 32.07 -38.23
CA ASN A 551 12.86 32.06 -39.68
C ASN A 551 14.17 31.35 -40.02
N GLU A 552 15.11 31.33 -39.09
CA GLU A 552 16.46 30.79 -39.19
C GLU A 552 16.48 29.26 -39.14
N MET A 553 15.43 28.67 -38.60
CA MET A 553 15.36 27.24 -38.39
C MET A 553 14.77 26.51 -39.59
N GLN A 554 15.49 25.48 -40.04
CA GLN A 554 15.11 24.61 -41.16
C GLN A 554 14.31 23.41 -40.64
N GLY A 555 13.43 22.80 -41.46
CA GLY A 555 12.69 21.59 -41.10
C GLY A 555 11.24 21.58 -41.58
N LYS A 556 10.45 20.61 -41.13
CA LYS A 556 9.02 20.48 -41.44
C LYS A 556 8.20 21.21 -40.38
N SER A 557 7.93 22.49 -40.59
CA SER A 557 7.19 23.36 -39.66
C SER A 557 5.68 23.10 -39.60
N SER A 558 5.13 22.27 -40.49
CA SER A 558 3.71 21.88 -40.54
C SER A 558 3.41 20.56 -39.80
N CYS A 559 4.30 20.12 -38.91
CA CYS A 559 4.18 18.83 -38.23
C CYS A 559 4.30 19.00 -36.71
N TYR A 560 3.91 17.94 -36.01
CA TYR A 560 4.11 17.79 -34.57
C TYR A 560 5.58 17.44 -34.27
N TYR A 561 6.12 18.00 -33.19
CA TYR A 561 7.44 17.68 -32.65
C TYR A 561 7.33 17.12 -31.24
N TRP A 562 8.07 16.05 -30.95
CA TRP A 562 8.12 15.43 -29.63
C TRP A 562 8.64 16.38 -28.57
N SER A 563 8.04 16.30 -27.38
CA SER A 563 8.68 16.70 -26.13
C SER A 563 8.87 15.50 -25.20
N SER A 564 9.84 15.59 -24.29
CA SER A 564 10.09 14.60 -23.24
C SER A 564 9.07 14.66 -22.10
N SER A 565 8.32 15.75 -21.99
CA SER A 565 7.37 16.00 -20.89
C SER A 565 6.18 15.03 -20.89
N PRO A 566 5.93 14.31 -19.77
CA PRO A 566 4.79 13.39 -19.63
C PRO A 566 3.46 14.12 -19.59
N ALA A 567 2.42 13.54 -20.16
CA ALA A 567 1.04 13.94 -19.86
C ALA A 567 0.55 13.10 -18.68
N LEU A 568 0.70 13.61 -17.45
CA LEU A 568 0.65 12.79 -16.22
C LEU A 568 -0.66 12.01 -15.98
N ASP A 569 -1.78 12.47 -16.52
CA ASP A 569 -3.08 11.77 -16.40
C ASP A 569 -3.35 10.79 -17.57
N GLU A 570 -2.45 10.73 -18.55
CA GLU A 570 -2.49 9.82 -19.71
C GLU A 570 -1.25 8.92 -19.68
N THR A 571 -1.39 7.69 -19.19
CA THR A 571 -0.28 6.79 -18.85
C THR A 571 0.69 6.48 -20.00
N THR A 572 0.26 6.67 -21.25
CA THR A 572 1.05 6.40 -22.46
C THR A 572 1.27 7.63 -23.33
N SER A 573 1.00 8.86 -22.87
CA SER A 573 1.11 10.06 -23.71
C SER A 573 2.31 10.95 -23.36
N ARG A 574 2.80 11.68 -24.38
CA ARG A 574 3.71 12.83 -24.20
C ARG A 574 3.15 14.07 -24.85
N TRP A 575 3.50 15.23 -24.29
CA TRP A 575 3.21 16.52 -24.89
C TRP A 575 4.01 16.72 -26.19
N ASN A 576 3.44 17.49 -27.11
CA ASN A 576 4.04 17.86 -28.38
C ASN A 576 3.51 19.22 -28.85
N VAL A 577 4.22 19.83 -29.80
CA VAL A 577 3.87 21.14 -30.37
C VAL A 577 3.69 21.03 -31.88
N HIS A 578 2.60 21.62 -32.39
CA HIS A 578 2.32 21.76 -33.82
C HIS A 578 2.56 23.19 -34.30
N PHE A 579 3.68 23.43 -34.99
CA PHE A 579 4.08 24.77 -35.40
C PHE A 579 3.22 25.40 -36.53
N GLY A 580 2.37 24.63 -37.21
CA GLY A 580 1.37 25.18 -38.14
C GLY A 580 0.25 25.98 -37.46
N ALA A 581 -0.02 25.69 -36.18
CA ALA A 581 -1.00 26.40 -35.36
C ALA A 581 -0.37 26.99 -34.08
N GLY A 582 0.91 26.70 -33.79
CA GLY A 582 1.49 26.98 -32.48
C GLY A 582 0.74 26.26 -31.36
N ALA A 583 0.12 25.10 -31.63
CA ALA A 583 -0.76 24.40 -30.70
C ALA A 583 0.02 23.42 -29.82
N VAL A 584 -0.39 23.28 -28.56
CA VAL A 584 0.13 22.29 -27.61
C VAL A 584 -0.88 21.14 -27.48
N SER A 585 -0.42 19.92 -27.71
CA SER A 585 -1.25 18.72 -27.72
C SER A 585 -0.50 17.53 -27.11
N SER A 586 -1.20 16.45 -26.76
CA SER A 586 -0.60 15.20 -26.31
C SER A 586 -0.82 14.13 -27.37
N THR A 587 0.05 13.14 -27.41
CA THR A 587 -0.11 11.98 -28.28
C THR A 587 0.47 10.73 -27.64
N ASP A 588 -0.19 9.61 -27.86
CA ASP A 588 0.24 8.29 -27.37
C ASP A 588 1.58 7.87 -28.00
N VAL A 589 2.53 7.49 -27.14
CA VAL A 589 3.92 7.16 -27.50
C VAL A 589 4.06 5.84 -28.25
N GLU A 590 3.09 4.93 -28.11
CA GLU A 590 3.10 3.62 -28.74
C GLU A 590 2.50 3.63 -30.15
N GLN A 591 1.53 4.51 -30.38
CA GLN A 591 0.69 4.49 -31.57
C GLN A 591 1.17 5.40 -32.71
N ILE A 592 1.91 6.47 -32.42
CA ILE A 592 2.21 7.50 -33.43
C ILE A 592 3.72 7.79 -33.50
N PHE A 593 4.18 8.06 -34.73
CA PHE A 593 5.53 8.56 -34.98
C PHE A 593 5.47 10.08 -35.18
N VAL A 594 6.33 10.80 -34.46
CA VAL A 594 6.38 12.27 -34.48
C VAL A 594 7.79 12.74 -34.84
N TYR A 595 7.93 13.97 -35.35
CA TYR A 595 9.25 14.52 -35.69
C TYR A 595 10.07 14.79 -34.43
N VAL A 596 11.38 14.68 -34.58
CA VAL A 596 12.35 14.86 -33.49
C VAL A 596 13.27 16.00 -33.82
N ARG A 597 13.46 16.90 -32.86
CA ARG A 597 14.56 17.85 -32.86
C ARG A 597 15.16 17.87 -31.47
N CYS A 598 16.47 17.75 -31.41
CA CYS A 598 17.19 17.76 -30.15
C CYS A 598 17.57 19.20 -29.78
N VAL A 599 17.69 19.43 -28.47
CA VAL A 599 18.18 20.68 -27.87
C VAL A 599 19.35 20.36 -26.95
N HIS A 600 20.25 21.34 -26.79
CA HIS A 600 21.41 21.32 -25.91
C HIS A 600 21.55 22.66 -25.19
#